data_AF-A0A7X8KFN8-F1
#
_entry.id   AF-A0A7X8KFN8-F1
#
_cell.length_a   1.000
_cell.length_b   1.000
_cell.length_c   1.000
_cell.angle_alpha   90.00
_cell.angle_beta   90.00
_cell.angle_gamma   90.00
#
_symmetry.space_group_name_H-M   'P 1'
#
loop_
_entity.id
_entity.type
_entity.pdbx_description
1 polymer ?
#
loop_
_entity_poly.entity_id
_entity_poly.type
_entity_poly.pdbx_seq_one_letter_code
_entity_poly.pdbx_strand_id
1 'polypeptide(L)'
;MEVKMISILLLFVISCNSPNETKEKNNCMEITGKDTIWKRHTIKNDAFYQFLPITDSTYKVEWGNRVFNNVSNEVFETSGSGIFQLLDHNEMAIILEKSCGTSCNSYLVLPFHSQAKEKVFLFAIAYNMENNLVAYISENDQVFVSVENYLTRKKTDIKIESLCPAAFKGDCIDTSYFINNKYIIRWHGCNWSDSNQDILQKEIFINL
;
A
#
# COMPACT_ATOMS: atom_id res chain seq x y z
N MET A 1 -15.50 -70.22 -3.96
CA MET A 1 -14.04 -70.28 -3.80
C MET A 1 -13.54 -68.85 -3.77
N GLU A 2 -13.23 -68.38 -2.56
CA GLU A 2 -12.81 -67.01 -2.27
C GLU A 2 -11.33 -66.82 -2.59
N VAL A 3 -10.96 -65.69 -3.20
CA VAL A 3 -9.57 -65.21 -3.20
C VAL A 3 -9.59 -63.73 -2.82
N LYS A 4 -9.26 -63.45 -1.56
CA LYS A 4 -8.99 -62.11 -1.03
C LYS A 4 -7.56 -61.73 -1.43
N MET A 5 -7.41 -60.71 -2.27
CA MET A 5 -6.10 -60.12 -2.59
C MET A 5 -5.81 -59.00 -1.58
N ILE A 6 -4.96 -59.31 -0.59
CA ILE A 6 -4.43 -58.35 0.38
C ILE A 6 -3.20 -57.72 -0.25
N SER A 7 -3.28 -56.44 -0.60
CA SER A 7 -2.14 -55.66 -1.10
C SER A 7 -1.58 -54.82 0.04
N ILE A 8 -0.47 -55.28 0.63
CA ILE A 8 0.30 -54.57 1.66
C ILE A 8 1.29 -53.68 0.93
N LEU A 9 1.00 -52.38 0.87
CA LEU A 9 1.94 -51.38 0.39
C LEU A 9 2.80 -50.90 1.56
N LEU A 10 3.97 -51.51 1.71
CA LEU A 10 5.03 -51.08 2.64
C LEU A 10 5.70 -49.81 2.09
N LEU A 11 5.26 -48.65 2.56
CA LEU A 11 5.95 -47.38 2.35
C LEU A 11 7.14 -47.30 3.31
N PHE A 12 8.33 -47.54 2.78
CA PHE A 12 9.60 -47.26 3.44
C PHE A 12 9.76 -45.74 3.62
N VAL A 13 9.66 -45.29 4.86
CA VAL A 13 10.03 -43.92 5.26
C VAL A 13 11.55 -43.90 5.42
N ILE A 14 12.27 -43.48 4.38
CA ILE A 14 13.70 -43.21 4.45
C ILE A 14 13.86 -41.87 5.19
N SER A 15 14.17 -41.95 6.48
CA SER A 15 14.61 -40.82 7.30
C SER A 15 16.04 -40.43 6.91
N CYS A 16 16.21 -39.27 6.29
CA CYS A 16 17.53 -38.66 6.10
C CYS A 16 17.99 -38.05 7.44
N ASN A 17 18.78 -38.81 8.20
CA ASN A 17 19.63 -38.25 9.24
C ASN A 17 20.80 -37.53 8.57
N SER A 18 20.72 -36.20 8.46
CA SER A 18 21.91 -35.39 8.17
C SER A 18 22.72 -35.14 9.45
N PRO A 19 24.05 -35.32 9.40
CA PRO A 19 24.91 -35.16 10.55
C PRO A 19 25.19 -33.68 10.86
N ASN A 20 25.03 -33.33 12.13
CA ASN A 20 25.72 -32.27 12.89
C ASN A 20 26.49 -31.22 12.08
N GLU A 21 25.81 -30.11 11.75
CA GLU A 21 26.48 -28.83 11.61
C GLU A 21 26.56 -28.15 12.99
N THR A 22 27.77 -28.16 13.53
CA THR A 22 28.19 -27.24 14.58
C THR A 22 28.62 -25.96 13.88
N LYS A 23 27.85 -24.86 14.00
CA LYS A 23 28.38 -23.51 14.20
C LYS A 23 27.29 -22.45 14.27
N GLU A 24 27.65 -21.45 15.06
CA GLU A 24 26.99 -20.17 15.27
C GLU A 24 25.62 -20.23 15.95
N LYS A 25 25.68 -19.98 17.26
CA LYS A 25 24.69 -19.14 17.91
C LYS A 25 24.57 -17.87 17.07
N ASN A 26 23.64 -17.89 16.13
CA ASN A 26 22.98 -16.69 15.67
C ASN A 26 22.35 -16.12 16.94
N ASN A 27 23.08 -15.19 17.58
CA ASN A 27 22.44 -14.05 18.20
C ASN A 27 21.60 -13.44 17.08
N CYS A 28 20.40 -13.98 16.87
CA CYS A 28 19.27 -13.18 16.46
C CYS A 28 19.20 -12.14 17.56
N MET A 29 19.90 -11.03 17.33
CA MET A 29 19.65 -9.78 18.01
C MET A 29 18.15 -9.60 17.83
N GLU A 30 17.39 -9.92 18.86
CA GLU A 30 16.06 -9.37 19.06
C GLU A 30 16.31 -7.86 19.09
N ILE A 31 16.31 -7.27 17.90
CA ILE A 31 16.18 -5.83 17.75
C ILE A 31 14.87 -5.59 18.49
N THR A 32 14.97 -4.91 19.63
CA THR A 32 13.87 -4.32 20.38
C THR A 32 13.24 -3.22 19.52
N GLY A 33 12.76 -3.59 18.32
CA GLY A 33 12.29 -2.70 17.26
C GLY A 33 10.99 -1.99 17.62
N LYS A 34 10.38 -2.35 18.75
CA LYS A 34 9.31 -1.55 19.35
C LYS A 34 9.79 -0.16 19.72
N ASP A 35 11.03 0.03 20.18
CA ASP A 35 11.46 1.33 20.71
C ASP A 35 11.82 2.35 19.64
N THR A 36 12.11 1.94 18.40
CA THR A 36 12.43 2.88 17.31
C THR A 36 11.20 3.38 16.58
N ILE A 37 10.14 2.57 16.52
CA ILE A 37 8.91 2.89 15.78
C ILE A 37 8.16 4.09 16.40
N TRP A 38 8.12 4.19 17.73
CA TRP A 38 7.35 5.24 18.41
C TRP A 38 8.12 6.56 18.57
N LYS A 39 9.35 6.64 18.03
CA LYS A 39 10.17 7.85 18.08
C LYS A 39 9.68 8.85 17.05
N ARG A 40 9.92 10.12 17.35
CA ARG A 40 9.71 11.20 16.38
C ARG A 40 10.69 11.04 15.21
N HIS A 41 10.14 10.99 14.02
CA HIS A 41 10.90 10.98 12.77
C HIS A 41 11.00 12.41 12.26
N THR A 42 12.20 12.98 12.34
CA THR A 42 12.48 14.30 11.75
C THR A 42 12.85 14.13 10.28
N ILE A 43 12.26 14.98 9.45
CA ILE A 43 12.46 15.08 8.02
C ILE A 43 13.16 16.42 7.73
N LYS A 44 13.38 16.78 6.46
CA LYS A 44 13.93 18.08 6.05
C LYS A 44 13.08 19.26 6.58
N ASN A 45 13.73 20.41 6.74
CA ASN A 45 13.12 21.68 7.18
C ASN A 45 12.40 21.59 8.54
N ASP A 46 12.94 20.76 9.46
CA ASP A 46 12.37 20.51 10.79
C ASP A 46 10.93 19.96 10.77
N ALA A 47 10.47 19.50 9.62
CA ALA A 47 9.22 18.78 9.53
C ALA A 47 9.36 17.43 10.25
N PHE A 48 8.27 16.91 10.80
CA PHE A 48 8.30 15.64 11.51
C PHE A 48 6.97 14.90 11.41
N TYR A 49 7.03 13.60 11.69
CA TYR A 49 5.88 12.80 12.08
C TYR A 49 6.25 11.86 13.23
N GLN A 50 5.26 11.41 13.98
CA GLN A 50 5.40 10.49 15.10
C GLN A 50 4.14 9.64 15.25
N PHE A 51 4.32 8.36 15.57
CA PHE A 51 3.21 7.48 15.94
C PHE A 51 2.96 7.58 17.45
N LEU A 52 1.73 7.92 17.82
CA LEU A 52 1.27 8.04 19.20
C LEU A 52 0.44 6.80 19.55
N PRO A 53 0.99 5.79 20.26
CA PRO A 53 0.25 4.58 20.60
C PRO A 53 -0.91 4.91 21.56
N ILE A 54 -2.08 4.32 21.30
CA ILE A 54 -3.26 4.39 22.19
C ILE A 54 -3.43 3.05 22.90
N THR A 55 -3.32 1.95 22.15
CA THR A 55 -3.31 0.58 22.66
C THR A 55 -2.16 -0.19 22.02
N ASP A 56 -2.00 -1.47 22.37
CA ASP A 56 -1.02 -2.36 21.73
C ASP A 56 -1.27 -2.56 20.22
N SER A 57 -2.49 -2.26 19.75
CA SER A 57 -2.91 -2.47 18.37
C SER A 57 -3.37 -1.20 17.64
N THR A 58 -3.36 -0.05 18.30
CA THR A 58 -3.90 1.20 17.71
C THR A 58 -3.03 2.41 18.04
N TYR A 59 -3.03 3.38 17.13
CA TYR A 59 -2.22 4.59 17.25
C TYR A 59 -2.84 5.77 16.49
N LYS A 60 -2.37 6.98 16.83
CA LYS A 60 -2.57 8.20 16.06
C LYS A 60 -1.27 8.64 15.41
N VAL A 61 -1.36 9.53 14.43
CA VAL A 61 -0.19 10.15 13.82
C VAL A 61 -0.14 11.61 14.24
N GLU A 62 0.94 12.01 14.90
CA GLU A 62 1.31 13.41 15.09
C GLU A 62 2.20 13.84 13.91
N TRP A 63 2.01 15.04 13.38
CA TRP A 63 2.90 15.62 12.37
C TRP A 63 2.93 17.14 12.45
N GLY A 64 4.01 17.74 11.97
CA GLY A 64 4.12 19.18 11.97
C GLY A 64 5.52 19.67 11.64
N ASN A 65 5.80 20.89 12.08
CA ASN A 65 7.11 21.51 12.01
C ASN A 65 7.30 22.45 13.22
N ARG A 66 8.23 23.40 13.14
CA ARG A 66 8.46 24.38 14.22
C ARG A 66 7.30 25.34 14.47
N VAL A 67 6.38 25.50 13.52
CA VAL A 67 5.30 26.51 13.54
C VAL A 67 3.97 25.91 13.98
N PHE A 68 3.66 24.70 13.54
CA PHE A 68 2.41 24.03 13.89
C PHE A 68 2.63 22.55 14.18
N ASN A 69 1.70 21.98 14.93
CA ASN A 69 1.66 20.57 15.27
C ASN A 69 0.20 20.08 15.17
N ASN A 70 -0.01 19.01 14.42
CA ASN A 70 -1.30 18.39 14.17
C ASN A 70 -1.26 16.93 14.66
N VAL A 71 -2.43 16.42 15.06
CA VAL A 71 -2.63 15.02 15.41
C VAL A 71 -3.82 14.50 14.61
N SER A 72 -3.73 13.27 14.12
CA SER A 72 -4.80 12.67 13.33
C SER A 72 -6.09 12.60 14.14
N ASN A 73 -7.20 12.88 13.47
CA ASN A 73 -8.53 12.66 14.00
C ASN A 73 -8.80 11.16 14.09
N GLU A 74 -8.44 10.43 13.04
CA GLU A 74 -8.57 8.98 12.93
C GLU A 74 -7.58 8.23 13.83
N VAL A 75 -8.00 7.03 14.22
CA VAL A 75 -7.20 6.03 14.92
C VAL A 75 -6.88 4.93 13.93
N PHE A 76 -5.60 4.61 13.79
CA PHE A 76 -5.11 3.59 12.87
C PHE A 76 -4.77 2.32 13.61
N GLU A 77 -4.99 1.18 12.96
CA GLU A 77 -4.62 -0.12 13.51
C GLU A 77 -3.22 -0.56 13.06
N THR A 78 -2.50 -1.24 13.95
CA THR A 78 -1.24 -1.93 13.63
C THR A 78 -1.46 -3.33 13.04
N SER A 79 -2.71 -3.79 13.00
CA SER A 79 -3.10 -5.10 12.43
C SER A 79 -2.74 -5.20 10.94
N GLY A 80 -2.52 -6.44 10.47
CA GLY A 80 -2.10 -6.72 9.10
C GLY A 80 -0.64 -6.37 8.86
N SER A 81 -0.36 -5.52 7.88
CA SER A 81 1.01 -5.20 7.42
C SER A 81 1.75 -4.18 8.31
N GLY A 82 1.32 -4.01 9.56
CA GLY A 82 1.96 -3.12 10.53
C GLY A 82 1.50 -1.67 10.45
N ILE A 83 2.43 -0.76 10.69
CA ILE A 83 2.20 0.69 10.72
C ILE A 83 2.47 1.34 9.36
N PHE A 84 1.96 2.56 9.18
CA PHE A 84 2.36 3.41 8.08
C PHE A 84 3.88 3.65 8.06
N GLN A 85 4.48 3.72 6.88
CA GLN A 85 5.90 4.02 6.65
C GLN A 85 6.03 5.27 5.79
N LEU A 86 7.13 6.02 5.92
CA LEU A 86 7.36 7.19 5.07
C LEU A 86 7.53 6.75 3.61
N LEU A 87 6.64 7.23 2.73
CA LEU A 87 6.73 7.03 1.29
C LEU A 87 7.45 8.20 0.62
N ASP A 88 6.97 9.43 0.84
CA ASP A 88 7.58 10.64 0.28
C ASP A 88 7.19 11.90 1.08
N HIS A 89 7.84 13.04 0.82
CA HIS A 89 7.54 14.32 1.44
C HIS A 89 8.01 15.50 0.57
N ASN A 90 7.36 16.65 0.75
CA ASN A 90 7.82 17.94 0.25
C ASN A 90 7.49 19.05 1.27
N GLU A 91 7.58 20.31 0.87
CA GLU A 91 7.28 21.45 1.76
C GLU A 91 5.77 21.61 2.08
N MET A 92 4.90 20.88 1.38
CA MET A 92 3.44 21.00 1.50
C MET A 92 2.81 19.83 2.25
N ALA A 93 3.39 18.63 2.21
CA ALA A 93 2.83 17.44 2.84
C ALA A 93 3.86 16.31 3.05
N ILE A 94 3.48 15.36 3.92
CA ILE A 94 4.07 14.02 4.02
C ILE A 94 3.07 13.02 3.42
N ILE A 95 3.56 12.02 2.71
CA ILE A 95 2.80 10.81 2.37
C ILE A 95 3.40 9.63 3.12
N LEU A 96 2.57 8.96 3.91
CA LEU A 96 2.90 7.67 4.49
C LEU A 96 2.14 6.57 3.74
N GLU A 97 2.75 5.40 3.58
CA GLU A 97 2.17 4.22 2.94
C GLU A 97 2.01 3.07 3.92
N LYS A 98 0.90 2.35 3.78
CA LYS A 98 0.71 1.03 4.37
C LYS A 98 0.20 0.09 3.28
N SER A 99 0.95 -0.96 2.98
CA SER A 99 0.44 -2.06 2.16
C SER A 99 -0.56 -2.89 2.97
N CYS A 100 -1.54 -3.51 2.35
CA CYS A 100 -2.51 -4.43 2.95
C CYS A 100 -2.60 -5.77 2.21
N GLY A 101 -1.65 -6.05 1.30
CA GLY A 101 -1.59 -7.26 0.49
C GLY A 101 -1.42 -6.93 -0.99
N THR A 102 -1.72 -7.90 -1.86
CA THR A 102 -1.65 -7.74 -3.33
C THR A 102 -2.61 -6.66 -3.79
N SER A 103 -2.13 -5.72 -4.61
CA SER A 103 -2.92 -4.61 -5.18
C SER A 103 -3.61 -3.72 -4.12
N CYS A 104 -3.15 -3.78 -2.86
CA CYS A 104 -3.78 -3.10 -1.73
C CYS A 104 -2.73 -2.21 -1.07
N ASN A 105 -2.73 -0.94 -1.43
CA ASN A 105 -1.93 0.08 -0.76
C ASN A 105 -2.86 1.20 -0.26
N SER A 106 -2.54 1.73 0.91
CA SER A 106 -3.22 2.89 1.48
C SER A 106 -2.20 4.01 1.66
N TYR A 107 -2.54 5.20 1.18
CA TYR A 107 -1.73 6.40 1.40
C TYR A 107 -2.40 7.29 2.45
N LEU A 108 -1.65 7.66 3.49
CA LEU A 108 -2.02 8.65 4.47
C LEU A 108 -1.28 9.95 4.15
N VAL A 109 -2.04 10.94 3.65
CA VAL A 109 -1.51 12.26 3.33
C VAL A 109 -1.67 13.19 4.54
N LEU A 110 -0.58 13.84 4.92
CA LEU A 110 -0.47 14.73 6.08
C LEU A 110 -0.04 16.13 5.63
N PRO A 111 -0.98 17.05 5.32
CA PRO A 111 -0.65 18.38 4.85
C PRO A 111 -0.01 19.28 5.92
N PHE A 112 0.84 20.21 5.50
CA PHE A 112 1.56 21.13 6.37
C PHE A 112 0.88 22.50 6.53
N HIS A 113 -0.24 22.53 7.27
CA HIS A 113 -0.83 23.77 7.77
C HIS A 113 -1.59 23.53 9.07
N SER A 114 -1.82 24.58 9.87
CA SER A 114 -2.36 24.50 11.24
C SER A 114 -3.81 24.02 11.38
N GLN A 115 -4.53 23.91 10.26
CA GLN A 115 -5.90 23.40 10.20
C GLN A 115 -6.01 22.17 9.28
N ALA A 116 -4.86 21.58 8.92
CA ALA A 116 -4.82 20.42 8.06
C ALA A 116 -5.51 19.25 8.75
N LYS A 117 -6.31 18.53 7.97
CA LYS A 117 -6.76 17.20 8.32
C LYS A 117 -6.02 16.21 7.47
N GLU A 118 -5.67 15.09 8.08
CA GLU A 118 -5.19 13.93 7.36
C GLU A 118 -6.22 13.49 6.31
N LYS A 119 -5.75 12.81 5.26
CA LYS A 119 -6.64 12.07 4.37
C LYS A 119 -6.04 10.73 4.03
N VAL A 120 -6.85 9.69 4.18
CA VAL A 120 -6.54 8.33 3.75
C VAL A 120 -7.08 8.13 2.33
N PHE A 121 -6.23 7.62 1.45
CA PHE A 121 -6.59 7.10 0.14
C PHE A 121 -6.42 5.59 0.17
N LEU A 122 -7.54 4.86 0.22
CA LEU A 122 -7.55 3.41 0.10
C LEU A 122 -7.30 3.03 -1.36
N PHE A 123 -6.62 1.92 -1.58
CA PHE A 123 -6.29 1.39 -2.91
C PHE A 123 -5.59 2.43 -3.79
N ALA A 124 -4.64 3.16 -3.20
CA ALA A 124 -3.81 4.11 -3.91
C ALA A 124 -2.84 3.36 -4.83
N ILE A 125 -2.72 3.84 -6.07
CA ILE A 125 -1.98 3.15 -7.15
C ILE A 125 -0.87 4.02 -7.77
N ALA A 126 -0.93 5.33 -7.58
CA ALA A 126 0.15 6.25 -7.95
C ALA A 126 0.01 7.58 -7.18
N TYR A 127 1.10 8.32 -7.08
CA TYR A 127 1.11 9.69 -6.54
C TYR A 127 2.07 10.59 -7.33
N ASN A 128 1.89 11.90 -7.21
CA ASN A 128 2.79 12.93 -7.71
C ASN A 128 2.87 14.06 -6.68
N MET A 129 3.98 14.12 -5.95
CA MET A 129 4.20 15.14 -4.91
C MET A 129 4.31 16.55 -5.47
N GLU A 130 4.89 16.73 -6.65
CA GLU A 130 5.08 18.06 -7.27
C GLU A 130 3.73 18.73 -7.56
N ASN A 131 2.77 17.94 -8.06
CA ASN A 131 1.43 18.42 -8.40
C ASN A 131 0.38 18.13 -7.31
N ASN A 132 0.79 17.56 -6.18
CA ASN A 132 -0.08 17.15 -5.07
C ASN A 132 -1.21 16.20 -5.46
N LEU A 133 -0.94 15.22 -6.34
CA LEU A 133 -1.93 14.29 -6.87
C LEU A 133 -1.78 12.90 -6.25
N VAL A 134 -2.91 12.23 -6.04
CA VAL A 134 -2.99 10.78 -5.79
C VAL A 134 -4.02 10.17 -6.73
N ALA A 135 -3.64 9.06 -7.37
CA ALA A 135 -4.55 8.20 -8.12
C ALA A 135 -4.91 6.99 -7.25
N TYR A 136 -6.19 6.65 -7.19
CA TYR A 136 -6.70 5.55 -6.37
C TYR A 136 -7.92 4.88 -7.02
N ILE A 137 -8.15 3.62 -6.68
CA ILE A 137 -9.30 2.86 -7.19
C ILE A 137 -10.57 3.38 -6.52
N SER A 138 -11.57 3.73 -7.33
CA SER A 138 -12.80 4.32 -6.82
C SER A 138 -13.73 3.26 -6.23
N GLU A 139 -14.36 3.58 -5.09
CA GLU A 139 -15.45 2.78 -4.52
C GLU A 139 -16.72 2.85 -5.37
N ASN A 140 -16.84 3.83 -6.27
CA ASN A 140 -17.96 3.91 -7.19
C ASN A 140 -17.78 2.88 -8.32
N ASP A 141 -18.73 1.95 -8.44
CA ASP A 141 -18.70 0.89 -9.46
C ASP A 141 -18.55 1.41 -10.89
N GLN A 142 -19.09 2.59 -11.20
CA GLN A 142 -19.04 3.22 -12.52
C GLN A 142 -17.72 3.97 -12.82
N VAL A 143 -16.83 4.07 -11.83
CA VAL A 143 -15.53 4.73 -11.96
C VAL A 143 -14.43 3.70 -11.73
N PHE A 144 -13.46 3.66 -12.61
CA PHE A 144 -12.33 2.75 -12.46
C PHE A 144 -11.30 3.34 -11.49
N VAL A 145 -10.82 4.54 -11.81
CA VAL A 145 -9.82 5.28 -11.03
C VAL A 145 -10.26 6.71 -10.83
N SER A 146 -10.00 7.25 -9.65
CA SER A 146 -10.13 8.67 -9.35
C SER A 146 -8.72 9.26 -9.17
N VAL A 147 -8.49 10.45 -9.74
CA VAL A 147 -7.30 11.26 -9.50
C VAL A 147 -7.72 12.50 -8.72
N GLU A 148 -7.12 12.74 -7.56
CA GLU A 148 -7.45 13.87 -6.70
C GLU A 148 -6.21 14.68 -6.35
N ASN A 149 -6.34 16.01 -6.37
CA ASN A 149 -5.40 16.89 -5.73
C ASN A 149 -5.67 16.92 -4.22
N TYR A 150 -4.78 16.34 -3.43
CA TYR A 150 -5.01 16.12 -2.00
C TYR A 150 -4.97 17.40 -1.15
N LEU A 151 -4.55 18.54 -1.71
CA LEU A 151 -4.63 19.84 -1.03
C LEU A 151 -5.95 20.54 -1.37
N THR A 152 -6.31 20.60 -2.66
CA THR A 152 -7.47 21.37 -3.13
C THR A 152 -8.78 20.57 -3.12
N ARG A 153 -8.70 19.24 -2.97
CA ARG A 153 -9.82 18.27 -3.04
C ARG A 153 -10.52 18.19 -4.39
N LYS A 154 -10.02 18.89 -5.41
CA LYS A 154 -10.53 18.74 -6.77
C LYS A 154 -10.14 17.37 -7.30
N LYS A 155 -11.06 16.71 -8.00
CA LYS A 155 -10.87 15.36 -8.53
C LYS A 155 -11.36 15.22 -9.96
N THR A 156 -10.79 14.25 -10.68
CA THR A 156 -11.27 13.77 -11.97
C THR A 156 -11.44 12.26 -11.92
N ASP A 157 -12.61 11.80 -12.34
CA ASP A 157 -12.97 10.38 -12.36
C ASP A 157 -12.76 9.79 -13.76
N ILE A 158 -12.12 8.63 -13.83
CA ILE A 158 -11.77 7.94 -15.08
C ILE A 158 -12.64 6.69 -15.19
N LYS A 159 -13.45 6.66 -16.25
CA LYS A 159 -14.30 5.51 -16.60
C LYS A 159 -13.66 4.67 -17.70
N ILE A 160 -13.77 3.36 -17.55
CA ILE A 160 -13.28 2.33 -18.48
C ILE A 160 -14.33 1.21 -18.52
N GLU A 161 -14.71 0.78 -19.72
CA GLU A 161 -15.77 -0.22 -19.93
C GLU A 161 -15.23 -1.64 -20.13
N SER A 162 -14.02 -1.78 -20.69
CA SER A 162 -13.38 -3.08 -20.91
C SER A 162 -12.32 -3.33 -19.84
N LEU A 163 -12.74 -3.96 -18.75
CA LEU A 163 -11.88 -4.43 -17.67
C LEU A 163 -11.81 -5.97 -17.70
N CYS A 164 -10.68 -6.52 -17.27
CA CYS A 164 -10.51 -7.94 -17.06
C CYS A 164 -11.57 -8.51 -16.10
N PRO A 165 -11.89 -9.81 -16.15
CA PRO A 165 -12.89 -10.43 -15.30
C PRO A 165 -12.38 -10.71 -13.86
N ALA A 166 -11.72 -9.73 -13.23
CA ALA A 166 -11.25 -9.84 -11.85
C ALA A 166 -12.33 -9.47 -10.84
N ALA A 167 -12.25 -10.07 -9.65
CA ALA A 167 -13.16 -9.75 -8.54
C ALA A 167 -12.90 -8.35 -7.95
N PHE A 168 -11.66 -7.87 -8.02
CA PHE A 168 -11.26 -6.53 -7.61
C PHE A 168 -10.68 -5.77 -8.79
N LYS A 169 -11.16 -4.53 -9.01
CA LYS A 169 -10.75 -3.68 -10.14
C LYS A 169 -9.24 -3.46 -10.21
N GLY A 170 -8.57 -3.37 -9.06
CA GLY A 170 -7.13 -3.14 -8.99
C GLY A 170 -6.30 -4.26 -9.58
N ASP A 171 -6.81 -5.48 -9.58
CA ASP A 171 -6.10 -6.63 -10.14
C ASP A 171 -6.06 -6.60 -11.67
N CYS A 172 -6.90 -5.77 -12.30
CA CYS A 172 -6.78 -5.50 -13.73
C CYS A 172 -5.68 -4.49 -14.06
N ILE A 173 -5.13 -3.75 -13.09
CA ILE A 173 -4.13 -2.70 -13.34
C ILE A 173 -2.76 -3.35 -13.50
N ASP A 174 -2.15 -3.15 -14.68
CA ASP A 174 -0.77 -3.57 -14.94
C ASP A 174 0.20 -2.55 -14.38
N THR A 175 0.05 -1.28 -14.78
CA THR A 175 0.94 -0.19 -14.37
C THR A 175 0.20 1.14 -14.33
N SER A 176 0.58 2.03 -13.40
CA SER A 176 0.04 3.39 -13.33
C SER A 176 1.06 4.38 -12.77
N TYR A 177 1.15 5.57 -13.36
CA TYR A 177 2.09 6.61 -12.94
C TYR A 177 1.73 7.98 -13.49
N PHE A 178 2.37 9.02 -12.96
CA PHE A 178 2.26 10.39 -13.46
C PHE A 178 3.52 10.80 -14.22
N ILE A 179 3.35 11.51 -15.34
CA ILE A 179 4.45 12.11 -16.11
C ILE A 179 3.95 13.36 -16.85
N ASN A 180 4.68 14.47 -16.79
CA ASN A 180 4.39 15.71 -17.54
C ASN A 180 2.90 16.16 -17.48
N ASN A 181 2.33 16.28 -16.26
CA ASN A 181 0.92 16.62 -16.01
C ASN A 181 -0.11 15.65 -16.63
N LYS A 182 0.34 14.46 -17.02
CA LYS A 182 -0.53 13.36 -17.44
C LYS A 182 -0.53 12.26 -16.39
N TYR A 183 -1.68 11.62 -16.25
CA TYR A 183 -1.80 10.32 -15.62
C TYR A 183 -1.85 9.25 -16.71
N ILE A 184 -0.98 8.25 -16.58
CA ILE A 184 -0.89 7.10 -17.49
C ILE A 184 -1.33 5.87 -16.72
N ILE A 185 -2.25 5.10 -17.30
CA ILE A 185 -2.70 3.83 -16.75
C ILE A 185 -2.75 2.77 -17.85
N ARG A 186 -2.19 1.59 -17.53
CA ARG A 186 -2.27 0.37 -18.33
C ARG A 186 -3.03 -0.68 -17.54
N TRP A 187 -3.90 -1.43 -18.22
CA TRP A 187 -4.72 -2.44 -17.60
C TRP A 187 -5.01 -3.60 -18.55
N HIS A 188 -5.37 -4.74 -18.00
CA HIS A 188 -5.85 -5.91 -18.73
C HIS A 188 -7.32 -5.72 -19.11
N GLY A 189 -7.64 -5.85 -20.39
CA GLY A 189 -8.98 -5.78 -20.94
C GLY A 189 -9.81 -7.04 -20.71
N CYS A 190 -11.06 -7.03 -21.17
CA CYS A 190 -12.00 -8.14 -20.95
C CYS A 190 -11.63 -9.44 -21.68
N ASN A 191 -10.73 -9.41 -22.67
CA ASN A 191 -10.27 -10.61 -23.39
C ASN A 191 -8.97 -11.18 -22.81
N TRP A 192 -8.54 -10.70 -21.63
CA TRP A 192 -7.36 -11.16 -20.96
C TRP A 192 -7.47 -12.65 -20.56
N SER A 193 -6.39 -13.39 -20.79
CA SER A 193 -6.19 -14.76 -20.34
C SER A 193 -4.70 -15.10 -20.26
N ASP A 194 -4.36 -16.26 -19.72
CA ASP A 194 -2.96 -16.74 -19.64
C ASP A 194 -2.24 -16.80 -21.00
N SER A 195 -2.99 -16.88 -22.11
CA SER A 195 -2.46 -16.94 -23.47
C SER A 195 -2.63 -15.64 -24.27
N ASN A 196 -3.35 -14.65 -23.73
CA ASN A 196 -3.63 -13.37 -24.37
C ASN A 196 -3.60 -12.23 -23.35
N GLN A 197 -2.59 -11.38 -23.42
CA GLN A 197 -2.39 -10.34 -22.39
C GLN A 197 -3.32 -9.13 -22.50
N ASP A 198 -4.08 -8.96 -23.59
CA ASP A 198 -5.05 -7.86 -23.84
C ASP A 198 -4.76 -6.55 -23.09
N ILE A 199 -3.54 -6.02 -23.25
CA ILE A 199 -3.09 -4.84 -22.48
C ILE A 199 -3.56 -3.58 -23.19
N LEU A 200 -4.34 -2.78 -22.47
CA LEU A 200 -4.88 -1.50 -22.90
C LEU A 200 -4.17 -0.37 -22.16
N GLN A 201 -4.16 0.83 -22.74
CA GLN A 201 -3.55 2.03 -22.15
C GLN A 201 -4.42 3.27 -22.38
N LYS A 202 -4.40 4.20 -21.41
CA LYS A 202 -5.01 5.52 -21.51
C LYS A 202 -4.09 6.58 -20.92
N GLU A 203 -4.02 7.70 -21.61
CA GLU A 203 -3.37 8.91 -21.12
C GLU A 203 -4.44 9.94 -20.79
N ILE A 204 -4.36 10.55 -19.62
CA ILE A 204 -5.30 11.57 -19.15
C ILE A 204 -4.53 12.81 -18.79
N PHE A 205 -4.84 13.94 -19.44
CA PHE A 205 -4.31 15.24 -19.03
C PHE A 205 -5.02 15.68 -17.74
N ILE A 206 -4.24 16.02 -16.71
CA ILE A 206 -4.76 16.43 -15.40
C ILE A 206 -4.68 17.95 -15.26
N ASN A 207 -5.83 18.58 -15.03
CA ASN A 207 -5.95 20.00 -14.76
C ASN A 207 -6.83 20.21 -13.52
N LEU A 208 -6.24 20.00 -12.34
CA LEU A 208 -6.90 20.05 -11.03
C LEU A 208 -6.33 21.18 -10.17
#